data_AF-A0A2K8Z2F9-F1
#
_entry.id   AF-A0A2K8Z2F9-F1
#
_cell.length_a   1.000
_cell.length_b   1.000
_cell.length_c   1.000
_cell.angle_alpha   90.00
_cell.angle_beta   90.00
_cell.angle_gamma   90.00
#
_symmetry.space_group_name_H-M   'P 1'
#
loop_
_entity.id
_entity.type
_entity.pdbx_description
1 polymer ?
#
loop_
_entity_poly.entity_id
_entity_poly.type
_entity_poly.pdbx_seq_one_letter_code
_entity_poly.pdbx_strand_id
1 'polypeptide(L)'
;MNRLPTSPNVLDNTLRLMAFTASDSEIDRLADWVFSAPIHLEPNPQREQQLLGMFTQLPSPTLGSVLQQAIQQQAIELPQLVSQTRFPEGLLTKLLVDALFISNVPVVLLKNLLLRLQIPFSVAQSAIEQTLQQLRMAATQEANQSAGSLAFRRENGEARSAESRQEGRSLFENDEAVAMYLHRLENLMASA
;
A
#
# COMPACT_ATOMS: atom_id res chain seq x y z
N MET A 1 47.20 -14.76 -6.54
CA MET A 1 46.26 -13.69 -6.14
C MET A 1 44.90 -14.34 -5.90
N ASN A 2 44.62 -14.73 -4.65
CA ASN A 2 43.35 -15.36 -4.28
C ASN A 2 42.37 -14.26 -3.85
N ARG A 3 41.23 -14.15 -4.53
CA ARG A 3 40.13 -13.29 -4.13
C ARG A 3 39.37 -13.99 -3.01
N LEU A 4 39.23 -13.31 -1.86
CA LEU A 4 38.37 -13.73 -0.75
C LEU A 4 36.90 -13.70 -1.22
N PRO A 5 36.08 -14.71 -0.88
CA PRO A 5 34.65 -14.66 -1.14
C PRO A 5 34.00 -13.63 -0.22
N THR A 6 33.25 -12.70 -0.82
CA THR A 6 32.38 -11.73 -0.15
C THR A 6 31.40 -12.46 0.76
N SER A 7 31.40 -12.11 2.04
CA SER A 7 30.53 -12.66 3.08
C SER A 7 29.06 -12.37 2.78
N PRO A 8 28.19 -13.39 2.64
CA PRO A 8 26.75 -13.18 2.52
C PRO A 8 26.18 -12.62 3.83
N ASN A 9 25.31 -11.63 3.70
CA ASN A 9 24.74 -10.83 4.78
C ASN A 9 23.87 -11.70 5.70
N VAL A 10 24.09 -11.63 7.02
CA VAL A 10 23.36 -12.46 8.01
C VAL A 10 21.86 -12.26 7.88
N LEU A 11 21.42 -11.03 7.62
CA LEU A 11 20.01 -10.67 7.40
C LEU A 11 19.38 -11.37 6.19
N ASP A 12 20.10 -11.53 5.08
CA ASP A 12 19.58 -12.22 3.89
C ASP A 12 19.34 -13.71 4.19
N ASN A 13 20.18 -14.30 5.05
CA ASN A 13 20.03 -15.68 5.50
C ASN A 13 18.92 -15.83 6.55
N THR A 14 18.73 -14.85 7.44
CA THR A 14 17.61 -14.84 8.39
C THR A 14 16.27 -14.65 7.68
N LEU A 15 16.22 -13.79 6.66
CA LEU A 15 15.05 -13.62 5.80
C LEU A 15 14.77 -14.89 4.99
N ARG A 16 15.81 -15.59 4.52
CA ARG A 16 15.67 -16.91 3.87
C ARG A 16 15.15 -17.99 4.82
N LEU A 17 15.62 -18.03 6.08
CA LEU A 17 15.11 -18.93 7.12
C LEU A 17 13.62 -18.70 7.41
N MET A 18 13.17 -17.44 7.40
CA MET A 18 11.76 -17.10 7.62
C MET A 18 10.88 -17.32 6.38
N ALA A 19 11.47 -17.37 5.18
CA ALA A 19 10.74 -17.41 3.91
C ALA A 19 10.67 -18.80 3.25
N PHE A 20 11.31 -19.85 3.78
CA PHE A 20 11.42 -21.14 3.07
C PHE A 20 11.03 -22.39 3.86
N THR A 21 10.32 -23.28 3.16
CA THR A 21 9.91 -24.64 3.55
C THR A 21 10.86 -25.71 2.95
N ALA A 22 12.17 -25.60 3.21
CA ALA A 22 13.15 -26.59 2.76
C ALA A 22 13.41 -27.65 3.84
N SER A 23 13.89 -28.83 3.44
CA SER A 23 14.10 -30.01 4.30
C SER A 23 14.95 -29.73 5.54
N ASP A 24 14.58 -30.35 6.67
CA ASP A 24 15.13 -30.15 8.03
C ASP A 24 16.66 -29.97 8.09
N SER A 25 17.44 -30.71 7.30
CA SER A 25 18.91 -30.65 7.35
C SER A 25 19.55 -29.35 6.85
N GLU A 26 18.85 -28.56 6.02
CA GLU A 26 19.35 -27.24 5.60
C GLU A 26 18.98 -26.14 6.61
N ILE A 27 17.85 -26.31 7.30
CA ILE A 27 17.40 -25.45 8.39
C ILE A 27 18.38 -25.55 9.55
N ASP A 28 18.79 -26.76 9.94
CA ASP A 28 19.76 -26.97 11.03
C ASP A 28 21.11 -26.32 10.73
N ARG A 29 21.58 -26.41 9.48
CA ARG A 29 22.84 -25.77 9.07
C ARG A 29 22.76 -24.24 9.07
N LEU A 30 21.64 -23.68 8.65
CA LEU A 30 21.43 -22.23 8.67
C LEU A 30 21.22 -21.72 10.09
N ALA A 31 20.51 -22.47 10.93
CA ALA A 31 20.33 -22.17 12.34
C ALA A 31 21.68 -22.19 13.07
N ASP A 32 22.46 -23.26 12.94
CA ASP A 32 23.79 -23.36 13.54
C ASP A 32 24.69 -22.20 13.09
N TRP A 33 24.61 -21.79 11.82
CA TRP A 33 25.39 -20.65 11.32
C TRP A 33 24.92 -19.30 11.88
N VAL A 34 23.60 -19.06 11.99
CA VAL A 34 23.04 -17.84 12.58
C VAL A 34 23.35 -17.76 14.08
N PHE A 35 23.30 -18.88 14.80
CA PHE A 35 23.55 -18.93 16.24
C PHE A 35 25.04 -18.97 16.61
N SER A 36 25.91 -19.41 15.70
CA SER A 36 27.38 -19.39 15.89
C SER A 36 28.05 -18.11 15.40
N ALA A 37 27.34 -17.26 14.66
CA ALA A 37 27.84 -15.94 14.30
C ALA A 37 28.07 -15.10 15.57
N PRO A 38 29.29 -14.58 15.82
CA PRO A 38 29.53 -13.73 16.97
C PRO A 38 28.66 -12.49 16.83
N ILE A 39 27.74 -12.30 17.77
CA ILE A 39 26.93 -11.09 17.88
C ILE A 39 27.89 -9.96 18.27
N HIS A 40 28.45 -9.28 17.27
CA HIS A 40 29.13 -8.01 17.49
C HIS A 40 28.06 -6.96 17.80
N LEU A 41 27.77 -6.83 19.10
CA LEU A 41 27.01 -5.76 19.74
C LEU A 41 27.77 -4.41 19.70
N GLU A 42 28.57 -4.15 18.67
CA GLU A 42 29.05 -2.79 18.47
C GLU A 42 27.95 -2.00 17.75
N PRO A 43 27.45 -0.91 18.35
CA PRO A 43 26.52 -0.03 17.66
C PRO A 43 27.24 0.53 16.44
N ASN A 44 26.89 0.04 15.25
CA ASN A 44 27.38 0.61 14.01
C ASN A 44 26.57 1.90 13.77
N PRO A 45 27.16 3.09 14.01
CA PRO A 45 26.42 4.35 13.96
C PRO A 45 25.87 4.63 12.56
N GLN A 46 26.47 4.07 11.50
CA GLN A 46 25.96 4.18 10.14
C GLN A 46 24.72 3.33 9.92
N ARG A 47 24.66 2.11 10.50
CA ARG A 47 23.44 1.28 10.47
C ARG A 47 22.34 1.89 11.32
N GLU A 48 22.67 2.44 12.48
CA GLU A 48 21.71 3.13 13.33
C GLU A 48 21.13 4.37 12.62
N GLN A 49 21.97 5.16 11.95
CA GLN A 49 21.53 6.27 11.10
C GLN A 49 20.71 5.82 9.88
N GLN A 50 21.02 4.68 9.27
CA GLN A 50 20.20 4.11 8.19
C GLN A 50 18.83 3.65 8.71
N LEU A 51 18.78 2.98 9.86
CA LEU A 51 17.54 2.56 10.48
C LEU A 51 16.70 3.76 10.93
N LEU A 52 17.32 4.75 11.58
CA LEU A 52 16.68 6.03 11.90
C LEU A 52 16.20 6.74 10.64
N GLY A 53 16.99 6.75 9.56
CA GLY A 53 16.59 7.28 8.26
C GLY A 53 15.33 6.63 7.71
N MET A 54 15.26 5.30 7.79
CA MET A 54 14.07 4.52 7.40
C MET A 54 12.85 4.80 8.31
N PHE A 55 13.07 5.03 9.61
CA PHE A 55 12.00 5.38 10.56
C PHE A 55 11.55 6.85 10.49
N THR A 56 12.43 7.77 10.08
CA THR A 56 12.10 9.21 9.92
C THR A 56 11.29 9.50 8.66
N GLN A 57 11.19 8.55 7.73
CA GLN A 57 10.17 8.59 6.69
C GLN A 57 8.83 8.23 7.32
N LEU A 58 8.23 9.18 8.04
CA LEU A 58 6.84 9.11 8.43
C LEU A 58 6.03 8.73 7.18
N PRO A 59 5.20 7.68 7.24
CA PRO A 59 4.39 7.29 6.10
C PRO A 59 3.60 8.51 5.65
N SER A 60 3.77 8.87 4.37
CA SER A 60 3.04 10.02 3.81
C SER A 60 1.55 9.75 3.96
N PRO A 61 0.75 10.75 4.38
CA PRO A 61 -0.64 10.53 4.74
C PRO A 61 -1.43 10.07 3.51
N THR A 62 -2.26 9.04 3.69
CA THR A 62 -3.20 8.55 2.68
C THR A 62 -4.38 9.49 2.55
N LEU A 63 -5.12 9.40 1.44
CA LEU A 63 -6.34 10.19 1.27
C LEU A 63 -7.34 9.93 2.42
N GLY A 64 -7.55 8.67 2.81
CA GLY A 64 -8.41 8.33 3.93
C GLY A 64 -7.99 9.05 5.22
N SER A 65 -6.70 9.03 5.55
CA SER A 65 -6.17 9.70 6.74
C SER A 65 -6.33 11.23 6.69
N VAL A 66 -6.08 11.86 5.54
CA VAL A 66 -6.24 13.31 5.34
C VAL A 66 -7.71 13.71 5.52
N LEU A 67 -8.64 12.94 4.95
CA LEU A 67 -10.06 13.19 5.09
C LEU A 67 -10.53 13.03 6.54
N GLN A 68 -10.11 11.96 7.22
CA GLN A 68 -10.45 11.76 8.63
C GLN A 68 -9.94 12.91 9.50
N GLN A 69 -8.70 13.35 9.28
CA GLN A 69 -8.11 14.47 10.00
C GLN A 69 -8.89 15.77 9.74
N ALA A 70 -9.25 16.06 8.50
CA ALA A 70 -10.03 17.26 8.16
C ALA A 70 -11.44 17.22 8.78
N ILE A 71 -12.09 16.05 8.78
CA ILE A 71 -13.40 15.85 9.43
C ILE A 71 -13.30 16.11 10.94
N GLN A 72 -12.27 15.58 11.59
CA GLN A 72 -12.01 15.78 13.02
C GLN A 72 -11.71 17.25 13.34
N GLN A 73 -10.88 17.93 12.54
CA GLN A 73 -10.54 19.33 12.72
C GLN A 73 -11.75 20.26 12.60
N GLN A 74 -12.69 19.93 11.71
CA GLN A 74 -13.91 20.72 11.51
C GLN A 74 -15.07 20.29 12.43
N ALA A 75 -14.88 19.24 13.23
CA ALA A 75 -15.90 18.65 14.10
C ALA A 75 -17.22 18.34 13.37
N ILE A 76 -17.14 17.86 12.12
CA ILE A 76 -18.31 17.55 11.29
C ILE A 76 -18.69 16.08 11.48
N GLU A 77 -19.97 15.81 11.71
CA GLU A 77 -20.46 14.43 11.72
C GLU A 77 -20.64 13.88 10.30
N LEU A 78 -20.38 12.58 10.12
CA LEU A 78 -20.48 11.93 8.80
C LEU A 78 -21.82 12.14 8.08
N PRO A 79 -22.99 12.04 8.75
CA PRO A 79 -24.29 12.29 8.12
C PRO A 79 -24.45 13.74 7.63
N GLN A 80 -23.88 14.70 8.38
CA GLN A 80 -23.90 16.10 7.98
C GLN A 80 -23.04 16.30 6.72
N LEU A 81 -21.86 15.69 6.67
CA LEU A 81 -20.97 15.76 5.51
C LEU A 81 -21.64 15.18 4.25
N VAL A 82 -22.30 14.03 4.37
CA VAL A 82 -23.06 13.39 3.29
C VAL A 82 -24.15 14.31 2.75
N SER A 83 -24.94 14.93 3.64
CA SER A 83 -26.01 15.85 3.23
C SER A 83 -25.49 17.10 2.52
N GLN A 84 -24.36 17.65 2.96
CA GLN A 84 -23.78 18.89 2.43
C GLN A 84 -23.05 18.68 1.10
N THR A 85 -22.40 17.54 0.94
CA THR A 85 -21.60 17.22 -0.27
C THR A 85 -22.37 16.40 -1.31
N ARG A 86 -23.54 15.86 -0.91
CA ARG A 86 -24.32 14.85 -1.66
C ARG A 86 -23.47 13.61 -2.00
N PHE A 87 -22.45 13.34 -1.19
CA PHE A 87 -21.54 12.22 -1.39
C PHE A 87 -22.18 10.95 -0.82
N PRO A 88 -22.31 9.85 -1.58
CA PRO A 88 -22.93 8.62 -1.09
C PRO A 88 -22.18 8.06 0.13
N GLU A 89 -22.91 7.78 1.22
CA GLU A 89 -22.33 7.33 2.49
C GLU A 89 -21.47 6.07 2.35
N GLY A 90 -21.96 5.07 1.59
CA GLY A 90 -21.21 3.83 1.34
C GLY A 90 -19.93 4.02 0.52
N LEU A 91 -19.83 5.11 -0.24
CA LEU A 91 -18.61 5.45 -0.98
C LEU A 91 -17.66 6.26 -0.08
N LEU A 92 -18.20 7.15 0.75
CA LEU A 92 -17.43 7.95 1.69
C LEU A 92 -16.72 7.07 2.72
N THR A 93 -17.44 6.11 3.30
CA THR A 93 -16.87 5.16 4.28
C THR A 93 -15.72 4.36 3.67
N LYS A 94 -15.86 3.88 2.43
CA LYS A 94 -14.77 3.20 1.70
C LYS A 94 -13.59 4.12 1.43
N LEU A 95 -13.83 5.40 1.13
CA LEU A 95 -12.79 6.39 0.91
C LEU A 95 -12.00 6.68 2.18
N LEU A 96 -12.68 6.76 3.33
CA LEU A 96 -12.04 7.00 4.63
C LEU A 96 -11.13 5.86 5.08
N VAL A 97 -11.38 4.63 4.64
CA VAL A 97 -10.56 3.46 4.97
C VAL A 97 -9.64 3.02 3.82
N ASP A 98 -9.47 3.88 2.81
CA ASP A 98 -8.61 3.63 1.64
C ASP A 98 -8.96 2.31 0.88
N ALA A 99 -10.24 1.90 0.89
CA ALA A 99 -10.69 0.63 0.31
C ALA A 99 -11.23 0.75 -1.13
N LEU A 100 -11.03 1.88 -1.80
CA LEU A 100 -11.36 2.02 -3.22
C LEU A 100 -10.31 2.80 -4.01
N PHE A 101 -10.18 2.41 -5.28
CA PHE A 101 -9.46 3.20 -6.26
C PHE A 101 -10.17 4.52 -6.54
N ILE A 102 -9.39 5.57 -6.60
CA ILE A 102 -9.89 6.95 -6.69
C ILE A 102 -10.50 7.24 -8.07
N SER A 103 -10.00 6.55 -9.10
CA SER A 103 -10.58 6.51 -10.44
C SER A 103 -12.05 6.04 -10.47
N ASN A 104 -12.51 5.31 -9.46
CA ASN A 104 -13.91 4.86 -9.32
C ASN A 104 -14.83 5.90 -8.64
N VAL A 105 -14.26 7.01 -8.14
CA VAL A 105 -15.01 8.07 -7.47
C VAL A 105 -15.37 9.13 -8.49
N PRO A 106 -16.64 9.52 -8.66
CA PRO A 106 -16.99 10.63 -9.54
C PRO A 106 -16.23 11.91 -9.17
N VAL A 107 -15.45 12.45 -10.10
CA VAL A 107 -14.51 13.57 -9.84
C VAL A 107 -15.19 14.81 -9.25
N VAL A 108 -16.45 15.07 -9.63
CA VAL A 108 -17.25 16.18 -9.10
C VAL A 108 -17.59 15.97 -7.62
N LEU A 109 -17.87 14.73 -7.21
CA LEU A 109 -18.14 14.42 -5.80
C LEU A 109 -16.87 14.58 -4.97
N LEU A 110 -15.73 14.11 -5.48
CA LEU A 110 -14.45 14.29 -4.78
C LEU A 110 -14.08 15.77 -4.67
N LYS A 111 -14.24 16.56 -5.74
CA LYS A 111 -14.06 18.01 -5.70
C LYS A 111 -14.89 18.65 -4.59
N ASN A 112 -16.19 18.37 -4.55
CA ASN A 112 -17.09 18.96 -3.56
C ASN A 112 -16.70 18.58 -2.13
N LEU A 113 -16.26 17.33 -1.92
CA LEU A 113 -15.76 16.86 -0.64
C LEU A 113 -14.49 17.60 -0.22
N LEU A 114 -13.49 17.71 -1.10
CA LEU A 114 -12.23 18.39 -0.81
C LEU A 114 -12.43 19.88 -0.52
N LEU A 115 -13.26 20.57 -1.31
CA LEU A 115 -13.59 21.97 -1.08
C LEU A 115 -14.34 22.18 0.24
N ARG A 116 -15.29 21.30 0.56
CA ARG A 116 -16.03 21.37 1.83
C ARG A 116 -15.09 21.22 3.02
N LEU A 117 -14.15 20.28 2.92
CA LEU A 117 -13.13 20.01 3.93
C LEU A 117 -11.92 20.95 3.87
N GLN A 118 -11.93 21.93 2.95
CA GLN A 118 -10.85 22.91 2.77
C GLN A 118 -9.47 22.27 2.53
N ILE A 119 -9.44 21.12 1.85
CA ILE A 119 -8.21 20.41 1.54
C ILE A 119 -7.64 20.97 0.23
N PRO A 120 -6.41 21.52 0.20
CA PRO A 120 -5.81 22.03 -1.01
C PRO A 120 -5.45 20.89 -1.97
N PHE A 121 -5.50 21.17 -3.28
CA PHE A 121 -5.23 20.17 -4.32
C PHE A 121 -3.86 19.50 -4.16
N SER A 122 -2.81 20.25 -3.81
CA SER A 122 -1.46 19.70 -3.61
C SER A 122 -1.40 18.62 -2.53
N VAL A 123 -2.14 18.79 -1.43
CA VAL A 123 -2.24 17.80 -0.34
C VAL A 123 -3.07 16.61 -0.80
N ALA A 124 -4.21 16.86 -1.46
CA ALA A 124 -5.06 15.79 -1.98
C ALA A 124 -4.32 14.92 -3.01
N GLN A 125 -3.59 15.53 -3.95
CA GLN A 125 -2.82 14.84 -4.97
C GLN A 125 -1.79 13.89 -4.35
N SER A 126 -0.95 14.40 -3.44
CA SER A 126 0.04 13.58 -2.75
C SER A 126 -0.62 12.42 -2.00
N ALA A 127 -1.71 12.69 -1.29
CA ALA A 127 -2.43 11.65 -0.54
C ALA A 127 -3.08 10.59 -1.45
N ILE A 128 -3.60 10.99 -2.63
CA ILE A 128 -4.13 10.10 -3.66
C ILE A 128 -3.04 9.16 -4.18
N GLU A 129 -1.88 9.69 -4.52
CA GLU A 129 -0.73 8.92 -4.99
C GLU A 129 -0.28 7.88 -3.94
N GLN A 130 -0.26 8.27 -2.66
CA GLN A 130 0.04 7.37 -1.55
C GLN A 130 -1.00 6.25 -1.38
N THR A 131 -2.29 6.58 -1.41
CA THR A 131 -3.36 5.57 -1.35
C THR A 131 -3.24 4.56 -2.50
N LEU A 132 -2.93 5.02 -3.72
CA LEU A 132 -2.74 4.15 -4.87
C LEU A 132 -1.54 3.22 -4.73
N GLN A 133 -0.42 3.74 -4.21
CA GLN A 133 0.75 2.92 -3.94
C GLN A 133 0.44 1.81 -2.92
N GLN A 134 -0.30 2.12 -1.85
CA GLN A 134 -0.69 1.14 -0.85
C GLN A 134 -1.63 0.07 -1.42
N LEU A 135 -2.65 0.48 -2.19
CA LEU A 135 -3.58 -0.44 -2.83
C LEU A 135 -2.86 -1.41 -3.80
N ARG A 136 -1.87 -0.92 -4.54
CA ARG A 136 -1.02 -1.76 -5.44
C ARG A 136 -0.18 -2.77 -4.66
N MET A 137 0.42 -2.34 -3.55
CA MET A 137 1.20 -3.23 -2.69
C MET A 137 0.32 -4.32 -2.08
N ALA A 138 -0.88 -3.96 -1.60
CA ALA A 138 -1.84 -4.92 -1.07
C ALA A 138 -2.30 -5.94 -2.12
N ALA A 139 -2.65 -5.48 -3.33
CA ALA A 139 -3.05 -6.35 -4.43
C ALA A 139 -1.94 -7.35 -4.84
N THR A 140 -0.68 -6.89 -4.84
CA THR A 140 0.48 -7.75 -5.14
C THR A 140 0.69 -8.82 -4.06
N GLN A 141 0.51 -8.47 -2.78
CA GLN A 141 0.61 -9.42 -1.67
C GLN A 141 -0.50 -10.48 -1.71
N GLU A 142 -1.74 -10.09 -2.00
CA GLU A 142 -2.86 -11.03 -2.17
C GLU A 142 -2.60 -12.02 -3.31
N ALA A 143 -2.09 -11.56 -4.44
CA ALA A 143 -1.74 -12.41 -5.58
C ALA A 143 -0.67 -13.46 -5.21
N ASN A 144 0.36 -13.06 -4.46
CA ASN A 144 1.45 -13.94 -4.03
C ASN A 144 0.99 -14.99 -3.01
N GLN A 145 0.10 -14.62 -2.07
CA GLN A 145 -0.48 -15.57 -1.12
C GLN A 145 -1.42 -16.58 -1.81
N SER A 146 -2.16 -16.12 -2.81
CA SER A 146 -3.06 -16.97 -3.60
C SER A 146 -2.31 -17.98 -4.46
N ALA A 147 -1.14 -17.60 -5.00
CA ALA A 147 -0.29 -18.48 -5.80
C ALA A 147 0.26 -19.68 -4.97
N GLY A 148 0.56 -19.48 -3.69
CA GLY A 148 0.97 -20.56 -2.78
C GLY A 148 -0.16 -21.56 -2.47
N SER A 149 -1.42 -21.11 -2.46
CA SER A 149 -2.59 -21.96 -2.19
C SER A 149 -3.01 -22.83 -3.38
N LEU A 150 -2.66 -22.43 -4.61
CA LEU A 150 -3.00 -23.17 -5.83
C LEU A 150 -2.14 -24.42 -6.06
N ALA A 151 -0.97 -24.53 -5.43
CA ALA A 151 -0.14 -25.73 -5.51
C ALA A 151 -0.78 -26.96 -4.82
N PHE A 152 -1.76 -26.75 -3.93
CA PHE A 152 -2.47 -27.81 -3.18
C PHE A 152 -3.92 -28.04 -3.63
N ARG A 153 -4.43 -27.28 -4.63
CA ARG A 153 -5.78 -27.44 -5.18
C ARG A 153 -5.75 -27.97 -6.62
N ARG A 154 -5.20 -29.17 -6.80
CA ARG A 154 -5.43 -29.97 -8.01
C ARG A 154 -6.28 -31.18 -7.65
N GLU A 155 -7.56 -30.98 -7.41
CA GLU A 155 -8.60 -31.99 -7.61
C GLU A 155 -9.97 -31.31 -7.40
N ASN A 156 -10.81 -31.38 -8.44
CA ASN A 156 -12.23 -30.98 -8.49
C ASN A 156 -12.57 -29.52 -8.81
N GLY A 157 -12.85 -29.29 -10.10
CA GLY A 157 -14.10 -28.64 -10.52
C GLY A 157 -14.07 -27.13 -10.77
N GLU A 158 -14.30 -26.75 -12.03
CA GLU A 158 -14.85 -25.45 -12.49
C GLU A 158 -13.93 -24.21 -12.47
N ALA A 159 -12.95 -24.21 -13.38
CA ALA A 159 -12.16 -23.04 -13.75
C ALA A 159 -12.92 -22.08 -14.70
N ARG A 160 -13.93 -21.35 -14.22
CA ARG A 160 -14.66 -20.35 -15.04
C ARG A 160 -15.01 -19.00 -14.38
N SER A 161 -14.40 -18.60 -13.26
CA SER A 161 -14.77 -17.32 -12.59
C SER A 161 -13.62 -16.38 -12.19
N ALA A 162 -12.37 -16.67 -12.55
CA ALA A 162 -11.23 -15.82 -12.15
C ALA A 162 -10.90 -14.72 -13.17
N GLU A 163 -10.92 -15.01 -14.47
CA GLU A 163 -10.47 -14.09 -15.53
C GLU A 163 -11.41 -12.88 -15.70
N SER A 164 -12.72 -13.08 -15.60
CA SER A 164 -13.73 -12.01 -15.78
C SER A 164 -13.71 -10.95 -14.67
N ARG A 165 -13.08 -11.24 -13.52
CA ARG A 165 -12.94 -10.28 -12.40
C ARG A 165 -11.67 -9.43 -12.51
N GLN A 166 -10.67 -9.87 -13.27
CA GLN A 166 -9.41 -9.15 -13.44
C GLN A 166 -9.50 -8.07 -14.54
N GLU A 167 -10.21 -8.34 -15.64
CA GLU A 167 -10.39 -7.36 -16.73
C GLU A 167 -11.08 -6.07 -16.25
N GLY A 168 -12.07 -6.18 -15.36
CA GLY A 168 -12.75 -5.03 -14.79
C GLY A 168 -11.93 -4.23 -13.77
N ARG A 169 -10.88 -4.82 -13.16
CA ARG A 169 -9.97 -4.13 -12.24
C ARG A 169 -8.82 -3.42 -12.98
N SER A 170 -8.32 -4.03 -14.06
CA SER A 170 -7.16 -3.53 -14.81
C SER A 170 -7.38 -2.14 -15.42
N LEU A 171 -8.60 -1.81 -15.86
CA LEU A 171 -8.92 -0.51 -16.45
C LEU A 171 -8.81 0.66 -15.47
N PHE A 172 -9.01 0.42 -14.17
CA PHE A 172 -9.05 1.46 -13.13
C PHE A 172 -7.75 1.55 -12.31
N GLU A 173 -6.82 0.61 -12.53
CA GLU A 173 -5.46 0.59 -11.98
C GLU A 173 -4.44 1.28 -12.92
N ASN A 174 -4.84 1.60 -14.15
CA ASN A 174 -4.00 2.23 -15.17
C ASN A 174 -3.53 3.62 -14.71
N ASP A 175 -2.20 3.82 -14.69
CA ASP A 175 -1.55 5.09 -14.37
C ASP A 175 -2.08 6.27 -15.21
N GLU A 176 -2.43 6.02 -16.47
CA GLU A 176 -2.97 7.03 -17.38
C GLU A 176 -4.35 7.51 -16.93
N ALA A 177 -5.22 6.59 -16.53
CA ALA A 177 -6.57 6.92 -16.04
C ALA A 177 -6.49 7.76 -14.76
N VAL A 178 -5.56 7.44 -13.87
CA VAL A 178 -5.30 8.21 -12.65
C VAL A 178 -4.76 9.61 -12.99
N ALA A 179 -3.79 9.71 -13.92
CA ALA A 179 -3.23 11.00 -14.31
C ALA A 179 -4.30 11.92 -14.93
N MET A 180 -5.13 11.39 -15.82
CA MET A 180 -6.27 12.13 -16.39
C MET A 180 -7.27 12.56 -15.31
N TYR A 181 -7.52 11.68 -14.33
CA TYR A 181 -8.40 11.97 -13.21
C TYR A 181 -7.88 13.13 -12.36
N LEU A 182 -6.61 13.07 -11.97
CA LEU A 182 -5.94 14.11 -11.18
C LEU A 182 -5.90 15.44 -11.94
N HIS A 183 -5.57 15.41 -13.23
CA HIS A 183 -5.60 16.60 -14.07
C HIS A 183 -7.00 17.22 -14.16
N ARG A 184 -8.04 16.37 -14.27
CA ARG A 184 -9.43 16.87 -14.26
C ARG A 184 -9.82 17.46 -12.91
N LEU A 185 -9.38 16.84 -11.81
CA LEU A 185 -9.64 17.32 -10.45
C LEU A 185 -8.97 18.68 -10.21
N GLU A 186 -7.71 18.84 -10.64
CA GLU A 186 -6.96 20.10 -10.57
C GLU A 186 -7.72 21.24 -11.25
N ASN A 187 -8.09 21.03 -12.52
CA ASN A 187 -8.85 22.01 -13.30
C ASN A 187 -10.16 22.42 -12.62
N LEU A 188 -10.86 21.45 -12.01
CA LEU A 188 -12.13 21.70 -11.32
C LEU A 188 -11.96 22.42 -9.99
N MET A 189 -10.84 22.24 -9.30
CA MET A 189 -10.52 22.93 -8.05
C MET A 189 -9.98 24.34 -8.28
N ALA A 190 -9.23 24.55 -9.38
CA ALA A 190 -8.76 25.87 -9.79
C ALA A 190 -9.92 26.78 -10.26
N SER A 191 -11.04 26.21 -10.70
CA SER A 191 -12.22 26.93 -11.19
C SER A 191 -13.27 27.21 -10.12
N ALA A 192 -12.99 26.92 -8.84
CA ALA A 192 -13.92 27.02 -7.72
C ALA A 192 -13.61 28.24 -6.85
#